data_AF-A0A2V6JWM0-F1
#
_entry.id   AF-A0A2V6JWM0-F1
#
_cell.length_a   1.000
_cell.length_b   1.000
_cell.length_c   1.000
_cell.angle_alpha   90.00
_cell.angle_beta   90.00
_cell.angle_gamma   90.00
#
_symmetry.space_group_name_H-M   'P 1'
#
loop_
_entity.id
_entity.type
_entity.pdbx_description
1 polymer ?
#
loop_
_entity_poly.entity_id
_entity_poly.type
_entity_poly.pdbx_seq_one_letter_code
_entity_poly.pdbx_strand_id
1 'polypeptide(L)'
;MPNDLSAYGPRAYAYAKQGDRTRALADAKVAIKLKPSQIPLARVTDLGLRAKTYQILGQPKLALRDFREAIRIIPSRGIAYENLAWFFATCPQEGFRNGAEAVSAATKACELSHSKRSGCYDTLAAACAEVGDFDQAVKYEKQSLKDSSLAPKEREECEKRLALFQQRKPFGDEF
;
A
#
# COMPACT_ATOMS: atom_id res chain seq x y z
N MET A 1 -5.78 -19.93 -27.49
CA MET A 1 -4.68 -18.94 -27.60
C MET A 1 -4.32 -18.45 -26.20
N PRO A 2 -3.32 -18.99 -25.47
CA PRO A 2 -3.11 -18.62 -24.07
C PRO A 2 -1.83 -17.81 -23.84
N ASN A 3 -1.57 -16.79 -24.66
CA ASN A 3 -0.39 -15.94 -24.50
C ASN A 3 -0.67 -14.48 -24.86
N ASP A 4 -1.79 -13.95 -24.36
CA ASP A 4 -2.05 -12.52 -24.47
C ASP A 4 -1.13 -11.78 -23.48
N LEU A 5 -0.05 -11.19 -24.02
CA LEU A 5 0.99 -10.47 -23.29
C LEU A 5 0.42 -9.33 -22.42
N SER A 6 -0.81 -8.90 -22.69
CA SER A 6 -1.57 -7.89 -21.93
C SER A 6 -2.13 -8.39 -20.59
N ALA A 7 -2.21 -9.70 -20.37
CA ALA A 7 -2.97 -10.30 -19.26
C ALA A 7 -2.16 -10.57 -17.97
N TYR A 8 -0.83 -10.43 -17.98
CA TYR A 8 0.00 -10.79 -16.82
C TYR A 8 -0.23 -9.89 -15.60
N GLY A 9 -0.43 -8.57 -15.79
CA GLY A 9 -0.72 -7.66 -14.67
C GLY A 9 -2.05 -7.97 -13.96
N PRO A 10 -3.17 -8.06 -14.70
CA PRO A 10 -4.46 -8.47 -14.14
C PRO A 10 -4.42 -9.87 -13.50
N ARG A 11 -3.72 -10.82 -14.11
CA ARG A 11 -3.59 -12.18 -13.57
C ARG A 11 -2.76 -12.21 -12.28
N ALA A 12 -1.66 -11.46 -12.23
CA ALA A 12 -0.88 -11.29 -11.01
C ALA A 12 -1.74 -10.73 -9.87
N TYR A 13 -2.60 -9.75 -10.16
CA TYR A 13 -3.52 -9.18 -9.18
C TYR A 13 -4.54 -10.20 -8.68
N ALA A 14 -5.12 -11.00 -9.59
CA ALA A 14 -6.03 -12.07 -9.24
C ALA A 14 -5.36 -13.12 -8.33
N TYR A 15 -4.14 -13.56 -8.67
CA TYR A 15 -3.37 -14.47 -7.82
C TYR A 15 -3.05 -13.86 -6.45
N ALA A 16 -2.71 -12.57 -6.39
CA ALA A 16 -2.47 -11.88 -5.12
C ALA A 16 -3.73 -11.85 -4.25
N LYS A 17 -4.91 -11.63 -4.83
CA LYS A 17 -6.20 -11.68 -4.12
C LYS A 17 -6.56 -13.09 -3.64
N GLN A 18 -6.14 -14.12 -4.34
CA GLN A 18 -6.29 -15.53 -3.93
C GLN A 18 -5.25 -15.97 -2.89
N GLY A 19 -4.27 -15.12 -2.54
CA GLY A 19 -3.19 -15.46 -1.62
C GLY A 19 -2.04 -16.25 -2.27
N ASP A 20 -2.10 -16.53 -3.57
CA ASP A 20 -1.01 -17.18 -4.31
C ASP A 20 0.09 -16.19 -4.67
N ARG A 21 0.91 -15.89 -3.65
CA ARG A 21 1.98 -14.90 -3.72
C ARG A 21 3.07 -15.30 -4.72
N THR A 22 3.32 -16.59 -4.89
CA THR A 22 4.35 -17.11 -5.80
C THR A 22 3.97 -16.86 -7.26
N ARG A 23 2.75 -17.24 -7.66
CA ARG A 23 2.26 -16.97 -9.03
C ARG A 23 2.05 -15.48 -9.26
N ALA A 24 1.54 -14.74 -8.26
CA ALA A 24 1.43 -13.29 -8.34
C ALA A 24 2.79 -12.63 -8.63
N LEU A 25 3.85 -13.04 -7.92
CA LEU A 25 5.19 -12.51 -8.13
C LEU A 25 5.75 -12.86 -9.51
N ALA A 26 5.57 -14.10 -9.95
CA ALA A 26 6.02 -14.55 -11.27
C ALA A 26 5.39 -13.73 -12.39
N ASP A 27 4.07 -13.56 -12.36
CA ASP A 27 3.34 -12.80 -13.37
C ASP A 27 3.66 -11.31 -13.30
N ALA A 28 3.79 -10.72 -12.10
CA ALA A 28 4.18 -9.31 -11.97
C ALA A 28 5.59 -9.04 -12.52
N LYS A 29 6.53 -9.99 -12.37
CA LYS A 29 7.87 -9.89 -12.98
C LYS A 29 7.79 -9.88 -14.50
N VAL A 30 6.97 -10.77 -15.08
CA VAL A 30 6.77 -10.84 -16.53
C VAL A 30 6.10 -9.57 -17.04
N ALA A 31 5.04 -9.10 -16.37
CA ALA A 31 4.31 -7.89 -16.74
C ALA A 31 5.24 -6.66 -16.80
N ILE A 32 6.11 -6.48 -15.79
CA ILE A 32 7.08 -5.36 -15.75
C ILE A 32 8.16 -5.50 -16.83
N LYS A 33 8.62 -6.72 -17.13
CA LYS A 33 9.63 -6.96 -18.17
C LYS A 33 9.09 -6.65 -19.56
N LEU A 34 7.82 -6.98 -19.81
CA LEU A 34 7.18 -6.84 -21.10
C LEU A 34 6.60 -5.44 -21.34
N LYS A 35 6.20 -4.72 -20.29
CA LYS A 35 5.61 -3.38 -20.44
C LYS A 35 6.65 -2.36 -20.91
N PRO A 36 6.45 -1.72 -22.08
CA PRO A 36 7.31 -0.65 -22.53
C PRO A 36 7.30 0.51 -21.53
N SER A 37 8.40 1.27 -21.44
CA SER A 37 8.48 2.54 -20.72
C SER A 37 7.40 3.56 -21.15
N GLN A 38 6.77 3.34 -22.29
CA GLN A 38 5.74 4.17 -22.92
C GLN A 38 4.36 4.09 -22.27
N ILE A 39 4.13 3.15 -21.34
CA ILE A 39 2.87 3.07 -20.56
C ILE A 39 3.17 3.26 -19.06
N PRO A 40 3.53 4.50 -18.62
CA PRO A 40 3.97 4.76 -17.25
C PRO A 40 2.97 4.28 -16.20
N LEU A 41 1.67 4.51 -16.42
CA LEU A 41 0.64 4.18 -15.44
C LEU A 41 0.53 2.67 -15.21
N ALA A 42 0.55 1.88 -16.28
CA ALA A 42 0.48 0.43 -16.19
C ALA A 42 1.72 -0.17 -15.53
N ARG A 43 2.89 0.45 -15.73
CA ARG A 43 4.15 0.06 -15.07
C ARG A 43 4.14 0.40 -13.58
N VAL A 44 3.65 1.57 -13.19
CA VAL A 44 3.50 1.97 -11.78
C VAL A 44 2.57 1.02 -11.02
N THR A 45 1.45 0.62 -11.64
CA THR A 45 0.52 -0.35 -11.02
C THR A 45 1.18 -1.71 -10.78
N ASP A 46 1.92 -2.24 -11.75
CA ASP A 46 2.59 -3.53 -11.58
C ASP A 46 3.74 -3.47 -10.57
N LEU A 47 4.49 -2.36 -10.54
CA LEU A 47 5.52 -2.14 -9.52
C LEU A 47 4.91 -2.13 -8.12
N GLY A 48 3.79 -1.44 -7.93
CA GLY A 48 3.06 -1.44 -6.66
C GLY A 48 2.57 -2.84 -6.26
N LEU A 49 2.03 -3.60 -7.21
CA LEU A 49 1.61 -4.97 -6.96
C LEU A 49 2.80 -5.86 -6.56
N ARG A 50 3.89 -5.82 -7.34
CA ARG A 50 5.08 -6.63 -7.08
C ARG A 50 5.72 -6.28 -5.73
N ALA A 51 5.76 -4.98 -5.40
CA ALA A 51 6.27 -4.50 -4.13
C ALA A 51 5.44 -5.04 -2.94
N LYS A 52 4.11 -4.97 -3.01
CA LYS A 52 3.23 -5.59 -1.99
C LYS A 52 3.48 -7.08 -1.88
N THR A 53 3.64 -7.80 -2.99
CA THR A 53 3.96 -9.23 -2.98
C THR A 53 5.32 -9.50 -2.34
N TYR A 54 6.35 -8.69 -2.62
CA TYR A 54 7.65 -8.80 -1.97
C TYR A 54 7.58 -8.57 -0.46
N GLN A 55 6.84 -7.56 0.00
CA GLN A 55 6.65 -7.29 1.43
C GLN A 55 6.06 -8.52 2.14
N ILE A 56 5.00 -9.08 1.57
CA ILE A 56 4.31 -10.26 2.12
C ILE A 56 5.20 -11.52 2.08
N LEU A 57 6.11 -11.62 1.12
CA LEU A 57 7.10 -12.71 1.01
C LEU A 57 8.38 -12.45 1.84
N GLY A 58 8.39 -11.44 2.70
CA GLY A 58 9.54 -11.15 3.57
C GLY A 58 10.75 -10.57 2.82
N GLN A 59 10.54 -9.89 1.69
CA GLN A 59 11.58 -9.27 0.87
C GLN A 59 11.45 -7.72 0.84
N PRO A 60 11.50 -7.01 1.99
CA PRO A 60 11.19 -5.59 2.09
C PRO A 60 12.17 -4.69 1.32
N LYS A 61 13.44 -5.09 1.18
CA LYS A 61 14.41 -4.35 0.35
C LYS A 61 13.95 -4.23 -1.11
N LEU A 62 13.41 -5.31 -1.66
CA LEU A 62 12.88 -5.33 -3.03
C LEU A 62 11.56 -4.58 -3.14
N ALA A 63 10.70 -4.67 -2.11
CA ALA A 63 9.47 -3.90 -2.02
C ALA A 63 9.74 -2.39 -2.03
N LEU A 64 10.63 -1.91 -1.15
CA LEU A 64 11.00 -0.50 -1.05
C LEU A 64 11.56 0.05 -2.36
N ARG A 65 12.43 -0.72 -3.03
CA ARG A 65 12.97 -0.34 -4.35
C ARG A 65 11.84 -0.13 -5.36
N ASP A 66 10.90 -1.06 -5.44
CA ASP A 66 9.81 -1.01 -6.41
C ASP A 66 8.80 0.12 -6.09
N PHE A 67 8.53 0.39 -4.81
CA PHE A 67 7.72 1.55 -4.40
C PHE A 67 8.38 2.89 -4.78
N ARG A 68 9.69 3.03 -4.53
CA ARG A 68 10.45 4.24 -4.91
C ARG A 68 10.49 4.43 -6.43
N GLU A 69 10.68 3.35 -7.19
CA GLU A 69 10.63 3.40 -8.65
C GLU A 69 9.24 3.80 -9.17
N ALA A 70 8.16 3.33 -8.55
CA ALA A 70 6.80 3.72 -8.91
C ALA A 70 6.58 5.24 -8.75
N ILE A 71 7.06 5.82 -7.65
CA ILE A 71 7.03 7.28 -7.43
C ILE A 71 7.91 8.02 -8.44
N ARG A 72 9.11 7.50 -8.76
CA ARG A 72 10.02 8.12 -9.74
C ARG A 72 9.39 8.19 -11.14
N ILE A 73 8.63 7.18 -11.55
CA ILE A 73 7.99 7.13 -12.87
C ILE A 73 6.80 8.10 -12.95
N ILE A 74 5.96 8.16 -11.92
CA ILE A 74 4.85 9.14 -11.86
C ILE A 74 4.82 9.80 -10.48
N PRO A 75 5.53 10.94 -10.30
CA PRO A 75 5.60 11.64 -9.02
C PRO A 75 4.28 12.23 -8.53
N SER A 76 3.28 12.34 -9.40
CA SER A 76 1.92 12.80 -9.07
C SER A 76 0.95 11.67 -8.72
N ARG A 77 1.41 10.41 -8.69
CA ARG A 77 0.54 9.26 -8.46
C ARG A 77 0.34 9.01 -6.95
N GLY A 78 -0.75 9.55 -6.39
CA GLY A 78 -1.07 9.42 -4.95
C GLY A 78 -1.00 7.99 -4.39
N ILE A 79 -1.55 7.00 -5.11
CA ILE A 79 -1.52 5.58 -4.69
C ILE A 79 -0.09 5.02 -4.54
N ALA A 80 0.91 5.57 -5.24
CA ALA A 80 2.29 5.14 -5.08
C ALA A 80 2.86 5.59 -3.72
N TYR A 81 2.53 6.80 -3.29
CA TYR A 81 2.87 7.31 -1.96
C TYR A 81 2.09 6.61 -0.85
N GLU A 82 0.80 6.31 -1.08
CA GLU A 82 -0.02 5.54 -0.14
C GLU A 82 0.61 4.18 0.16
N ASN A 83 1.02 3.45 -0.88
CA ASN A 83 1.68 2.16 -0.71
C ASN A 83 3.04 2.28 0.01
N LEU A 84 3.82 3.33 -0.27
CA LEU A 84 5.10 3.57 0.40
C LEU A 84 4.90 3.93 1.89
N ALA A 85 3.91 4.76 2.18
CA ALA A 85 3.56 5.13 3.54
C ALA A 85 3.11 3.92 4.35
N TRP A 86 2.23 3.10 3.77
CA TRP A 86 1.80 1.85 4.37
C TRP A 86 2.98 0.91 4.62
N PHE A 87 3.92 0.81 3.67
CA PHE A 87 5.15 0.03 3.86
C PHE A 87 5.94 0.51 5.07
N PHE A 88 6.20 1.81 5.20
CA PHE A 88 6.96 2.36 6.32
C PHE A 88 6.24 2.28 7.67
N ALA A 89 4.90 2.28 7.68
CA ALA A 89 4.13 2.15 8.90
C ALA A 89 4.01 0.69 9.38
N THR A 90 3.96 -0.28 8.44
CA THR A 90 3.49 -1.65 8.77
C THR A 90 4.50 -2.75 8.46
N CYS A 91 5.70 -2.43 7.97
CA CYS A 91 6.69 -3.46 7.64
C CYS A 91 7.06 -4.26 8.90
N PRO A 92 6.87 -5.60 8.91
CA PRO A 92 7.13 -6.40 10.11
C PRO A 92 8.63 -6.59 10.38
N GLN A 93 9.50 -6.30 9.41
CA GLN A 93 10.95 -6.44 9.61
C GLN A 93 11.52 -5.18 10.26
N GLU A 94 12.20 -5.37 11.39
CA GLU A 94 12.92 -4.32 12.08
C GLU A 94 13.91 -3.61 11.13
N GLY A 95 14.00 -2.28 11.28
CA GLY A 95 14.85 -1.43 10.44
C GLY A 95 14.21 -0.95 9.13
N PHE A 96 13.02 -1.44 8.76
CA PHE A 96 12.25 -0.91 7.62
C PHE A 96 11.05 -0.05 8.05
N ARG A 97 10.59 -0.15 9.30
CA ARG A 97 9.61 0.81 9.82
C ARG A 97 10.26 2.18 9.98
N ASN A 98 9.55 3.21 9.51
CA ASN A 98 10.01 4.60 9.60
C ASN A 98 8.78 5.52 9.64
N GLY A 99 8.29 5.81 10.84
CA GLY A 99 7.11 6.64 11.01
C GLY A 99 7.22 8.03 10.39
N ALA A 100 8.40 8.65 10.39
CA ALA A 100 8.60 9.97 9.78
C ALA A 100 8.44 9.93 8.25
N GLU A 101 9.05 8.95 7.58
CA GLU A 101 8.84 8.73 6.15
C GLU A 101 7.40 8.28 5.85
N ALA A 102 6.78 7.49 6.74
CA ALA A 102 5.38 7.08 6.62
C ALA A 102 4.44 8.28 6.61
N VAL A 103 4.57 9.20 7.58
CA VAL A 103 3.73 10.41 7.69
C VAL A 103 3.95 11.29 6.47
N SER A 104 5.21 11.53 6.08
CA SER A 104 5.53 12.36 4.90
C SER A 104 4.90 11.80 3.62
N ALA A 105 5.04 10.49 3.37
CA ALA A 105 4.44 9.85 2.21
C ALA A 105 2.90 9.83 2.28
N ALA A 106 2.30 9.58 3.45
CA ALA A 106 0.85 9.59 3.63
C ALA A 106 0.25 10.97 3.41
N THR A 107 0.88 12.03 3.92
CA THR A 107 0.49 13.42 3.66
C THR A 107 0.55 13.72 2.17
N LYS A 108 1.63 13.28 1.49
CA LYS A 108 1.76 13.48 0.05
C LYS A 108 0.70 12.73 -0.74
N ALA A 109 0.35 11.52 -0.33
CA ALA A 109 -0.74 10.74 -0.93
C ALA A 109 -2.07 11.49 -0.83
N CYS A 110 -2.39 12.05 0.35
CA CYS A 110 -3.59 12.85 0.58
C CYS A 110 -3.64 14.12 -0.28
N GLU A 111 -2.53 14.85 -0.41
CA GLU A 111 -2.43 16.05 -1.27
C GLU A 111 -2.69 15.73 -2.75
N LEU A 112 -2.14 14.60 -3.22
CA LEU A 112 -2.24 14.18 -4.62
C LEU A 112 -3.57 13.48 -4.92
N SER A 113 -4.30 13.02 -3.91
CA SER A 113 -5.66 12.52 -4.08
C SER A 113 -6.63 13.68 -4.23
N HIS A 114 -7.09 13.93 -5.47
CA HIS A 114 -8.09 14.97 -5.77
C HIS A 114 -9.44 14.81 -5.04
N SER A 115 -9.64 13.67 -4.38
CA SER A 115 -10.78 13.39 -3.51
C SER A 115 -10.19 12.86 -2.21
N LYS A 116 -10.59 13.46 -1.09
CA LYS A 116 -10.33 13.04 0.29
C LYS A 116 -10.91 11.63 0.53
N ARG A 117 -10.34 10.62 -0.12
CA ARG A 117 -10.80 9.23 -0.12
C ARG A 117 -10.42 8.56 1.20
N SER A 118 -11.23 7.61 1.64
CA SER A 118 -10.97 6.84 2.87
C SER A 118 -9.55 6.27 2.95
N GLY A 119 -9.01 5.68 1.88
CA GLY A 119 -7.68 5.02 1.90
C GLY A 119 -6.50 5.94 2.26
N CYS A 120 -6.59 7.25 1.98
CA CYS A 120 -5.52 8.17 2.33
C CYS A 120 -5.55 8.55 3.83
N TYR A 121 -6.75 8.66 4.43
CA TYR A 121 -6.91 8.84 5.87
C TYR A 121 -6.50 7.60 6.65
N ASP A 122 -6.83 6.44 6.11
CA ASP A 122 -6.45 5.15 6.65
C ASP A 122 -4.93 4.99 6.80
N THR A 123 -4.22 5.33 5.72
CA THR A 123 -2.77 5.28 5.67
C THR A 123 -2.13 6.34 6.56
N LEU A 124 -2.72 7.55 6.63
CA LEU A 124 -2.29 8.57 7.60
C LEU A 124 -2.47 8.08 9.05
N ALA A 125 -3.57 7.40 9.35
CA ALA A 125 -3.81 6.89 10.69
C ALA A 125 -2.74 5.87 11.11
N ALA A 126 -2.43 4.92 10.24
CA ALA A 126 -1.33 3.96 10.46
C ALA A 126 0.02 4.66 10.62
N ALA A 127 0.32 5.67 9.79
CA ALA A 127 1.56 6.44 9.89
C ALA A 127 1.67 7.25 11.20
N CYS A 128 0.57 7.87 11.64
CA CYS A 128 0.48 8.57 12.92
C CYS A 128 0.68 7.61 14.10
N ALA A 129 0.08 6.42 14.05
CA ALA A 129 0.25 5.40 15.07
C ALA A 129 1.71 4.94 15.18
N GLU A 130 2.42 4.80 14.05
CA GLU A 130 3.84 4.40 14.02
C GLU A 130 4.76 5.44 14.67
N VAL A 131 4.44 6.74 14.59
CA VAL A 131 5.18 7.79 15.33
C VAL A 131 4.69 7.98 16.77
N GLY A 132 3.72 7.18 17.24
CA GLY A 132 3.12 7.27 18.57
C GLY A 132 2.07 8.37 18.74
N ASP A 133 1.68 9.06 17.66
CA ASP A 133 0.59 10.04 17.66
C ASP A 133 -0.76 9.34 17.48
N PHE A 134 -1.15 8.62 18.54
CA PHE A 134 -2.40 7.87 18.56
C PHE A 134 -3.65 8.76 18.51
N ASP A 135 -3.54 10.01 18.94
CA ASP A 135 -4.67 10.95 18.92
C ASP A 135 -5.03 11.32 17.47
N GLN A 136 -4.03 11.64 16.64
CA GLN A 136 -4.26 11.83 15.21
C GLN A 136 -4.64 10.52 14.52
N ALA A 137 -4.04 9.38 14.92
CA ALA A 137 -4.38 8.07 14.35
C ALA A 137 -5.88 7.76 14.51
N VAL A 138 -6.42 7.87 15.73
CA VAL A 138 -7.84 7.67 16.02
C VAL A 138 -8.72 8.65 15.24
N LYS A 139 -8.30 9.91 15.12
CA LYS A 139 -9.06 10.94 14.39
C LYS A 139 -9.14 10.61 12.90
N TYR A 140 -8.03 10.25 12.26
CA TYR A 140 -8.00 9.92 10.84
C TYR A 140 -8.71 8.60 10.53
N GLU A 141 -8.58 7.59 11.39
CA GLU A 141 -9.28 6.31 11.23
C GLU A 141 -10.80 6.50 11.31
N LYS A 142 -11.29 7.29 12.26
CA LYS A 142 -12.71 7.69 12.33
C LYS A 142 -13.16 8.46 11.09
N GLN A 143 -12.28 9.26 10.49
CA GLN A 143 -12.59 9.99 9.26
C GLN A 143 -12.66 9.04 8.06
N SER A 144 -11.80 8.02 8.00
CA SER A 144 -11.84 6.93 7.02
C SER A 144 -13.18 6.20 7.08
N LEU A 145 -13.63 5.83 8.28
CA LEU A 145 -14.90 5.11 8.51
C LEU A 145 -16.18 5.88 8.11
N LYS A 146 -16.11 7.19 7.90
CA LYS A 146 -17.25 7.98 7.40
C LYS A 146 -17.55 7.72 5.92
N ASP A 147 -16.62 7.11 5.19
CA ASP A 147 -16.83 6.76 3.80
C ASP A 147 -17.84 5.61 3.68
N SER A 148 -19.03 5.94 3.19
CA SER A 148 -20.11 4.99 3.00
C SER A 148 -19.84 3.99 1.88
N SER A 149 -18.84 4.24 1.02
CA SER A 149 -18.46 3.38 -0.09
C SER A 149 -17.49 2.25 0.29
N LEU A 150 -16.99 2.23 1.53
CA LEU A 150 -16.12 1.17 2.05
C LEU A 150 -16.78 -0.20 1.93
N ALA A 151 -16.04 -1.18 1.40
CA ALA A 151 -16.49 -2.56 1.40
C ALA A 151 -16.58 -3.10 2.85
N PRO A 152 -17.48 -4.06 3.15
CA PRO A 152 -17.65 -4.57 4.51
C PRO A 152 -16.34 -5.04 5.18
N LYS A 153 -15.48 -5.72 4.41
CA LYS A 153 -14.18 -6.18 4.90
C LYS A 153 -13.23 -5.02 5.21
N GLU A 154 -13.20 -3.99 4.37
CA GLU A 154 -12.34 -2.81 4.57
C GLU A 154 -12.80 -2.03 5.81
N ARG A 155 -14.12 -1.89 6.01
CA ARG A 155 -14.68 -1.30 7.21
C ARG A 155 -14.28 -2.08 8.47
N GLU A 156 -14.38 -3.40 8.45
CA GLU A 156 -13.97 -4.25 9.57
C GLU A 156 -12.46 -4.09 9.89
N GLU A 157 -11.61 -4.04 8.86
CA GLU A 157 -10.17 -3.79 9.01
C GLU A 157 -9.89 -2.40 9.63
N CYS A 158 -10.65 -1.38 9.24
CA CYS A 158 -10.56 -0.05 9.83
C CYS A 158 -11.03 -0.02 11.29
N GLU A 159 -12.12 -0.70 11.62
CA GLU A 159 -12.64 -0.80 12.99
C GLU A 159 -11.66 -1.52 13.93
N LYS A 160 -11.01 -2.58 13.44
CA LYS A 160 -9.95 -3.29 14.18
C LYS A 160 -8.76 -2.36 14.47
N ARG A 161 -8.31 -1.60 13.47
CA ARG A 161 -7.22 -0.62 13.67
C ARG A 161 -7.62 0.51 14.60
N LEU A 162 -8.84 1.02 14.49
CA LEU A 162 -9.37 2.01 15.43
C LEU A 162 -9.30 1.50 16.88
N ALA A 163 -9.71 0.26 17.13
CA ALA A 163 -9.64 -0.34 18.46
C ALA A 163 -8.21 -0.48 19.00
N LEU A 164 -7.23 -0.80 18.13
CA LEU A 164 -5.81 -0.82 18.49
C LEU A 164 -5.29 0.57 18.83
N PHE A 165 -5.59 1.57 18.00
CA PHE A 165 -5.13 2.94 18.22
C PHE A 165 -5.74 3.57 19.47
N GLN A 166 -6.99 3.25 19.81
CA GLN A 166 -7.61 3.63 21.08
C GLN A 166 -6.92 3.03 22.30
N GLN A 167 -6.32 1.84 22.16
CA GLN A 167 -5.48 1.21 23.18
C GLN A 167 -4.03 1.70 23.15
N ARG A 168 -3.70 2.68 22.29
CA ARG A 168 -2.34 3.19 22.05
C ARG A 168 -1.35 2.10 21.61
N LYS A 169 -1.83 1.14 20.82
CA LYS A 169 -1.01 0.09 20.19
C LYS A 169 -0.84 0.37 18.69
N PRO A 170 0.38 0.29 18.13
CA PRO A 170 0.58 0.45 16.69
C PRO A 170 0.04 -0.75 15.92
N PHE A 171 -0.19 -0.56 14.62
CA PHE A 171 -0.61 -1.65 13.74
C PHE A 171 0.64 -2.37 13.19
N GLY A 172 0.90 -3.59 13.68
CA GLY A 172 2.07 -4.37 13.28
C GLY A 172 2.61 -5.33 14.33
N ASP A 173 2.11 -5.25 15.57
CA ASP A 173 2.61 -6.06 16.70
C ASP A 173 1.82 -7.39 16.91
N GLU A 174 0.88 -7.72 16.02
CA GLU A 174 0.11 -8.97 16.07
C GLU A 174 0.18 -9.70 14.71
N PHE A 175 1.22 -10.52 14.54
CA PHE A 175 1.25 -11.65 13.60
C PHE A 175 1.90 -12.86 14.25
#